data_AF-A0A7J9RY16-F1
#
_entry.id   AF-A0A7J9RY16-F1
#
_cell.length_a   1.000
_cell.length_b   1.000
_cell.length_c   1.000
_cell.angle_alpha   90.00
_cell.angle_beta   90.00
_cell.angle_gamma   90.00
#
_symmetry.space_group_name_H-M   'P 1'
#
loop_
_entity.id
_entity.type
_entity.pdbx_description
1 polymer ?
#
loop_
_entity_poly.entity_id
_entity_poly.type
_entity_poly.pdbx_seq_one_letter_code
_entity_poly.pdbx_strand_id
1 'polypeptide(L)'
;MIESLKDDVRELYGDHTGYVGSWEVKCPVCGNYTPLSFTWSLLELRRSGNEDEEDGEEKVRVGAYKRIVYMKPVVENNKLRIKVIDLNKEMESRNIFAKVSKNRIVIKDSGKSYEIPQGNVKVENNYARCLYCGSIIPGKGEKWYVREAIREWNENYERFLNGEISLEELRNSKARPTLLVKFKGEGKNLYFQEITDEDKEVFWEAFNKLREINIMKIPTEKAFPYGLLAFY
;
A
#
# COMPACT_ATOMS: atom_id res chain seq x y z
N MET A 1 3.66 -19.41 23.85
CA MET A 1 3.14 -18.03 23.66
C MET A 1 3.98 -17.24 22.65
N ILE A 2 5.30 -17.12 22.79
CA ILE A 2 6.15 -16.58 21.70
C ILE A 2 6.11 -17.52 20.47
N GLU A 3 6.06 -18.83 20.68
CA GLU A 3 5.91 -19.81 19.60
C GLU A 3 4.55 -19.73 18.89
N SER A 4 3.44 -19.58 19.63
CA SER A 4 2.11 -19.41 19.02
C SER A 4 2.01 -18.14 18.19
N LEU A 5 2.58 -17.03 18.67
CA LEU A 5 2.72 -15.78 17.90
C LEU A 5 3.55 -15.98 16.63
N LYS A 6 4.63 -16.77 16.68
CA LYS A 6 5.43 -17.11 15.49
C LYS A 6 4.64 -17.93 14.49
N ASP A 7 3.80 -18.84 14.96
CA ASP A 7 2.97 -19.68 14.10
C ASP A 7 1.80 -18.87 13.50
N ASP A 8 1.16 -17.98 14.26
CA ASP A 8 0.15 -17.04 13.77
C ASP A 8 0.73 -16.10 12.70
N VAL A 9 1.96 -15.59 12.92
CA VAL A 9 2.69 -14.76 11.95
C VAL A 9 3.06 -15.59 10.72
N ARG A 10 3.55 -16.82 10.89
CA ARG A 10 3.84 -17.72 9.77
C ARG A 10 2.60 -18.05 8.95
N GLU A 11 1.44 -18.19 9.57
CA GLU A 11 0.19 -18.42 8.86
C GLU A 11 -0.22 -17.20 8.03
N LEU A 12 -0.09 -15.99 8.60
CA LEU A 12 -0.36 -14.73 7.90
C LEU A 12 0.52 -14.56 6.66
N TYR A 13 1.83 -14.83 6.79
CA TYR A 13 2.78 -14.65 5.70
C TYR A 13 2.90 -15.87 4.78
N GLY A 14 2.60 -17.07 5.25
CA GLY A 14 2.85 -18.32 4.53
C GLY A 14 4.30 -18.39 4.03
N ASP A 15 4.46 -18.65 2.73
CA ASP A 15 5.75 -18.62 2.02
C ASP A 15 6.14 -17.20 1.54
N HIS A 16 5.40 -16.17 1.94
CA HIS A 16 5.67 -14.78 1.57
C HIS A 16 6.61 -14.11 2.57
N THR A 17 7.41 -13.17 2.06
CA THR A 17 8.32 -12.38 2.90
C THR A 17 7.58 -11.21 3.53
N GLY A 18 6.56 -10.67 2.85
CA GLY A 18 5.80 -9.56 3.39
C GLY A 18 4.63 -9.11 2.54
N TYR A 19 3.90 -8.14 3.08
CA TYR A 19 2.82 -7.42 2.39
C TYR A 19 3.10 -5.92 2.42
N VAL A 20 2.62 -5.21 1.41
CA VAL A 20 2.48 -3.74 1.43
C VAL A 20 1.00 -3.45 1.66
N GLY A 21 0.70 -2.85 2.81
CA GLY A 21 -0.64 -2.41 3.18
C GLY A 21 -0.86 -0.92 3.00
N SER A 22 -2.11 -0.51 3.05
CA SER A 22 -2.53 0.89 3.18
C SER A 22 -3.88 0.96 3.91
N TRP A 23 -4.49 2.14 3.91
CA TRP A 23 -5.88 2.36 4.30
C TRP A 23 -6.78 2.33 3.08
N GLU A 24 -8.00 1.82 3.23
CA GLU A 24 -9.10 2.10 2.31
C GLU A 24 -10.25 2.79 3.03
N VAL A 25 -10.97 3.64 2.30
CA VAL A 25 -12.12 4.39 2.81
C VAL A 25 -13.35 4.11 1.98
N LYS A 26 -14.50 4.01 2.63
CA LYS A 26 -15.80 3.87 1.98
C LYS A 26 -16.15 5.18 1.29
N CYS A 27 -16.42 5.14 0.00
CA CYS A 27 -16.82 6.33 -0.74
C CYS A 27 -18.24 6.74 -0.33
N PRO A 28 -18.48 7.99 0.10
CA PRO A 28 -19.82 8.45 0.47
C PRO A 28 -20.76 8.60 -0.74
N VAL A 29 -20.24 8.56 -1.97
CA VAL A 29 -21.03 8.71 -3.21
C VAL A 29 -21.48 7.36 -3.75
N CYS A 30 -20.57 6.38 -3.87
CA CYS A 30 -20.88 5.08 -4.48
C CYS A 30 -20.89 3.91 -3.49
N GLY A 31 -20.53 4.12 -2.22
CA GLY A 31 -20.52 3.09 -1.18
C GLY A 31 -19.37 2.08 -1.25
N ASN A 32 -18.56 2.07 -2.33
CA ASN A 32 -17.41 1.17 -2.47
C ASN A 32 -16.19 1.66 -1.68
N TYR A 33 -15.39 0.73 -1.19
CA TYR A 33 -14.09 1.04 -0.56
C TYR A 33 -13.05 1.40 -1.62
N THR A 34 -12.26 2.43 -1.36
CA THR A 34 -11.14 2.83 -2.21
C THR A 34 -9.85 2.82 -1.40
N PRO A 35 -8.83 2.03 -1.78
CA PRO A 35 -7.50 2.16 -1.22
C PRO A 35 -6.96 3.56 -1.45
N LEU A 36 -6.17 4.03 -0.49
CA LEU A 36 -5.54 5.33 -0.47
C LEU A 36 -4.06 5.16 -0.75
N SER A 37 -3.54 5.87 -1.76
CA SER A 37 -2.11 5.92 -2.01
C SER A 37 -1.66 7.28 -2.53
N PHE A 38 -0.50 7.74 -2.05
CA PHE A 38 0.18 8.93 -2.56
C PHE A 38 0.95 8.67 -3.85
N THR A 39 1.36 7.41 -4.05
CA THR A 39 2.10 6.97 -5.24
C THR A 39 1.73 5.55 -5.58
N TRP A 40 1.76 5.21 -6.86
CA TRP A 40 1.62 3.83 -7.30
C TRP A 40 2.95 3.23 -7.75
N SER A 41 4.06 3.98 -7.68
CA SER A 41 5.39 3.39 -7.83
C SER A 41 5.69 2.46 -6.65
N LEU A 42 6.19 1.26 -6.95
CA LEU A 42 6.46 0.24 -5.94
C LEU A 42 7.96 0.03 -5.73
N LEU A 43 8.74 -0.04 -6.81
CA LEU A 43 10.19 -0.23 -6.73
C LEU A 43 10.91 0.33 -7.97
N GLU A 44 11.94 1.14 -7.73
CA GLU A 44 12.87 1.62 -8.74
C GLU A 44 14.31 1.30 -8.31
N LEU A 45 14.93 0.29 -8.92
CA LEU A 45 16.33 -0.08 -8.66
C LEU A 45 17.23 0.42 -9.78
N ARG A 46 18.03 1.44 -9.48
CA ARG A 46 18.95 2.06 -10.43
C ARG A 46 20.31 1.36 -10.51
N ARG A 47 21.01 1.59 -11.61
CA ARG A 47 22.46 1.41 -11.68
C ARG A 47 23.15 2.73 -11.34
N SER A 48 24.45 2.68 -11.09
CA SER A 48 25.29 3.87 -10.98
C SER A 48 25.32 4.59 -12.33
N GLY A 49 25.34 5.93 -12.32
CA GLY A 49 25.39 6.77 -13.53
C GLY A 49 24.03 7.17 -14.09
N ASN A 50 22.94 7.06 -13.32
CA ASN A 50 21.69 7.73 -13.68
C ASN A 50 21.84 9.25 -13.47
N GLU A 51 21.32 10.01 -14.42
CA GLU A 51 21.30 11.47 -14.39
C GLU A 51 19.88 11.94 -14.02
N ASP A 52 19.83 12.93 -13.14
CA ASP A 52 18.60 13.65 -12.87
C ASP A 52 18.56 14.86 -13.83
N GLU A 53 17.57 14.89 -14.71
CA GLU A 53 17.27 15.99 -15.62
C GLU A 53 16.08 16.79 -15.07
N GLU A 54 16.04 18.09 -15.34
CA GLU A 54 14.85 18.91 -15.12
C GLU A 54 14.10 19.06 -16.44
N ASP A 55 12.84 18.64 -16.46
CA ASP A 55 11.92 18.82 -17.59
C ASP A 55 10.78 19.72 -17.12
N GLY A 56 11.03 21.03 -17.16
CA GLY A 56 10.17 22.03 -16.51
C GLY A 56 10.26 21.96 -14.97
N GLU A 57 9.12 21.87 -14.29
CA GLU A 57 9.06 21.72 -12.81
C GLU A 57 9.15 20.25 -12.36
N GLU A 58 9.22 19.29 -13.29
CA GLU A 58 9.21 17.86 -12.98
C GLU A 58 10.63 17.28 -13.03
N LYS A 59 11.05 16.68 -11.91
CA LYS A 59 12.29 15.92 -11.85
C LYS A 59 12.15 14.64 -12.68
N VAL A 60 12.97 14.56 -13.70
CA VAL A 60 13.04 13.45 -14.63
C VAL A 60 14.35 12.71 -14.40
N ARG A 61 14.31 11.39 -14.55
CA ARG A 61 15.48 10.56 -14.28
C ARG A 61 15.77 9.70 -15.48
N VAL A 62 16.98 9.81 -16.00
CA VAL A 62 17.41 9.08 -17.19
C VAL A 62 18.54 8.15 -16.81
N GLY A 63 18.45 6.88 -17.22
CA GLY A 63 19.54 5.95 -17.01
C GLY A 63 19.13 4.48 -17.06
N ALA A 64 20.05 3.63 -16.62
CA ALA A 64 19.86 2.19 -16.58
C ALA A 64 19.22 1.75 -15.27
N TYR A 65 18.11 1.03 -15.37
CA TYR A 65 17.38 0.46 -14.24
C TYR A 65 17.55 -1.05 -14.24
N LYS A 66 17.95 -1.59 -13.08
CA LYS A 66 17.89 -3.04 -12.81
C LYS A 66 16.47 -3.50 -12.62
N ARG A 67 15.61 -2.62 -12.10
CA ARG A 67 14.20 -2.95 -11.91
C ARG A 67 13.27 -1.75 -11.87
N ILE A 68 12.12 -1.86 -12.52
CA ILE A 68 11.02 -0.90 -12.40
C ILE A 68 9.71 -1.67 -12.19
N VAL A 69 9.08 -1.45 -11.04
CA VAL A 69 7.79 -2.05 -10.68
C VAL A 69 6.84 -0.96 -10.19
N TYR A 70 5.61 -0.96 -10.70
CA TYR A 70 4.55 -0.08 -10.23
C TYR A 70 3.22 -0.83 -10.14
N MET A 71 2.28 -0.23 -9.41
CA MET A 71 0.93 -0.72 -9.20
C MET A 71 -0.04 0.05 -10.09
N LYS A 72 -1.14 -0.60 -10.45
CA LYS A 72 -2.22 0.03 -11.22
C LYS A 72 -3.58 -0.40 -10.66
N PRO A 73 -4.37 0.53 -10.08
CA PRO A 73 -5.75 0.22 -9.74
C PRO A 73 -6.57 -0.03 -11.01
N VAL A 74 -7.32 -1.13 -11.04
CA VAL A 74 -8.17 -1.55 -12.15
C VAL A 74 -9.51 -2.00 -11.61
N VAL A 75 -10.60 -1.47 -12.16
CA VAL A 75 -11.96 -1.90 -11.84
C VAL A 75 -12.41 -2.89 -12.92
N GLU A 76 -12.57 -4.15 -12.55
CA GLU A 76 -13.02 -5.25 -13.41
C GLU A 76 -14.13 -6.03 -12.72
N ASN A 77 -15.23 -6.33 -13.43
CA ASN A 77 -16.38 -7.07 -12.87
C ASN A 77 -16.91 -6.48 -11.56
N ASN A 78 -17.00 -5.15 -11.47
CA ASN A 78 -17.40 -4.40 -10.27
C ASN A 78 -16.52 -4.67 -9.04
N LYS A 79 -15.28 -5.14 -9.24
CA LYS A 79 -14.25 -5.31 -8.21
C LYS A 79 -13.02 -4.48 -8.58
N LEU A 80 -12.56 -3.67 -7.64
CA LEU A 80 -11.28 -2.96 -7.71
C LEU A 80 -10.17 -3.92 -7.31
N ARG A 81 -9.21 -4.08 -8.20
CA ARG A 81 -7.98 -4.84 -7.99
C ARG A 81 -6.79 -3.93 -8.20
N ILE A 82 -5.69 -4.22 -7.51
CA ILE A 82 -4.42 -3.52 -7.70
C ILE A 82 -3.51 -4.45 -8.51
N LYS A 83 -3.37 -4.16 -9.80
CA LYS A 83 -2.46 -4.92 -10.67
C LYS A 83 -1.02 -4.52 -10.40
N VAL A 84 -0.12 -5.49 -10.50
CA VAL A 84 1.32 -5.26 -10.38
C VAL A 84 1.96 -5.34 -11.76
N ILE A 85 2.64 -4.28 -12.16
CA ILE A 85 3.36 -4.20 -13.42
C ILE A 85 4.87 -4.21 -13.14
N ASP A 86 5.53 -5.30 -13.53
CA ASP A 86 6.99 -5.44 -13.48
C ASP A 86 7.55 -5.33 -14.91
N LEU A 87 8.11 -4.17 -15.26
CA LEU A 87 8.57 -3.90 -16.63
C LEU A 87 9.72 -4.80 -17.06
N ASN A 88 10.54 -5.27 -16.12
CA ASN A 88 11.63 -6.19 -16.43
C ASN A 88 11.11 -7.56 -16.85
N LYS A 89 10.01 -7.99 -16.23
CA LYS A 89 9.31 -9.22 -16.63
C LYS A 89 8.58 -9.04 -17.96
N GLU A 90 7.86 -7.94 -18.16
CA GLU A 90 7.13 -7.69 -19.42
C GLU A 90 8.05 -7.58 -20.64
N MET A 91 9.26 -7.06 -20.48
CA MET A 91 10.23 -6.90 -21.56
C MET A 91 11.28 -8.02 -21.61
N GLU A 92 11.16 -9.04 -20.76
CA GLU A 92 12.11 -10.15 -20.63
C GLU A 92 13.58 -9.67 -20.50
N SER A 93 13.78 -8.53 -19.81
CA SER A 93 15.08 -7.88 -19.72
C SER A 93 15.53 -7.66 -18.28
N ARG A 94 16.79 -7.99 -18.01
CA ARG A 94 17.44 -7.74 -16.71
C ARG A 94 17.78 -6.27 -16.49
N ASN A 95 17.87 -5.46 -17.55
CA ASN A 95 18.16 -4.04 -17.45
C ASN A 95 17.35 -3.25 -18.46
N ILE A 96 16.83 -2.11 -18.03
CA ILE A 96 16.00 -1.25 -18.85
C ILE A 96 16.64 0.13 -18.87
N PHE A 97 16.93 0.65 -20.06
CA PHE A 97 17.30 2.06 -20.21
C PHE A 97 16.03 2.89 -20.41
N ALA A 98 15.73 3.78 -19.44
CA ALA A 98 14.47 4.51 -19.43
C ALA A 98 14.63 5.96 -18.95
N LYS A 99 13.68 6.79 -19.37
CA LYS A 99 13.35 8.09 -18.78
C LYS A 99 12.14 7.89 -17.86
N VAL A 100 12.31 8.10 -16.57
CA VAL A 100 11.26 7.94 -15.54
C VAL A 100 10.90 9.30 -14.97
N SER A 101 9.63 9.66 -15.09
CA SER A 101 9.00 10.82 -14.45
C SER A 101 7.96 10.35 -13.42
N LYS A 102 7.25 11.26 -12.76
CA LYS A 102 6.28 10.95 -11.70
C LYS A 102 5.12 10.09 -12.19
N ASN A 103 4.66 10.32 -13.40
CA ASN A 103 3.48 9.68 -13.99
C ASN A 103 3.78 8.89 -15.26
N ARG A 104 5.05 8.82 -15.70
CA ARG A 104 5.38 8.21 -16.98
C ARG A 104 6.75 7.55 -16.96
N ILE A 105 6.85 6.42 -17.66
CA ILE A 105 8.10 5.73 -17.96
C ILE A 105 8.21 5.64 -19.47
N VAL A 106 9.32 6.08 -20.05
CA VAL A 106 9.61 5.96 -21.48
C VAL A 106 10.86 5.11 -21.66
N ILE A 107 10.72 3.97 -22.32
CA ILE A 107 11.84 3.10 -22.66
C ILE A 107 12.58 3.72 -23.82
N LYS A 108 13.87 4.01 -23.65
CA LYS A 108 14.65 4.78 -24.63
C LYS A 108 14.93 3.98 -25.91
N ASP A 109 15.18 2.68 -25.79
CA ASP A 109 15.54 1.83 -26.94
C ASP A 109 14.35 1.59 -27.90
N SER A 110 13.13 1.49 -27.36
CA SER A 110 11.92 1.18 -28.15
C SER A 110 10.98 2.36 -28.32
N GLY A 111 11.16 3.44 -27.55
CA GLY A 111 10.21 4.55 -27.46
C GLY A 111 8.89 4.20 -26.76
N LYS A 112 8.70 2.94 -26.33
CA LYS A 112 7.46 2.49 -25.67
C LYS A 112 7.27 3.25 -24.36
N SER A 113 6.07 3.80 -24.15
CA SER A 113 5.75 4.54 -22.94
C SER A 113 4.69 3.85 -22.09
N TYR A 114 4.86 3.94 -20.77
CA TYR A 114 3.95 3.42 -19.77
C TYR A 114 3.50 4.58 -18.87
N GLU A 115 2.21 4.61 -18.55
CA GLU A 115 1.65 5.60 -17.64
C GLU A 115 1.56 5.02 -16.23
N ILE A 116 2.20 5.69 -15.28
CA ILE A 116 2.05 5.40 -13.86
C ILE A 116 0.85 6.22 -13.36
N PRO A 117 -0.19 5.59 -12.80
CA PRO A 117 -1.31 6.31 -12.22
C PRO A 117 -0.83 7.31 -11.17
N GLN A 118 -1.48 8.47 -11.09
CA GLN A 118 -1.24 9.39 -9.99
C GLN A 118 -1.82 8.86 -8.68
N GLY A 119 -1.17 9.19 -7.57
CA GLY A 119 -1.74 8.97 -6.25
C GLY A 119 -3.15 9.57 -6.14
N ASN A 120 -4.05 8.85 -5.48
CA ASN A 120 -5.43 9.27 -5.31
C ASN A 120 -5.67 10.06 -4.03
N VAL A 121 -4.60 10.49 -3.34
CA VAL A 121 -4.66 11.34 -2.15
C VAL A 121 -3.79 12.57 -2.32
N LYS A 122 -4.30 13.73 -1.92
CA LYS A 122 -3.55 14.99 -1.79
C LYS A 122 -3.81 15.58 -0.41
N VAL A 123 -2.83 15.49 0.49
CA VAL A 123 -3.00 15.89 1.91
C VAL A 123 -3.20 17.40 2.00
N GLU A 124 -2.47 18.16 1.19
CA GLU A 124 -2.47 19.62 1.19
C GLU A 124 -3.88 20.18 0.94
N ASN A 125 -4.66 19.44 0.13
CA ASN A 125 -6.02 19.80 -0.23
C ASN A 125 -7.09 19.03 0.56
N ASN A 126 -6.70 18.21 1.55
CA ASN A 126 -7.60 17.30 2.29
C ASN A 126 -8.53 16.51 1.33
N TYR A 127 -7.92 15.95 0.30
CA TYR A 127 -8.61 15.43 -0.86
C TYR A 127 -8.23 13.97 -1.10
N ALA A 128 -9.22 13.13 -1.36
CA ALA A 128 -9.02 11.81 -1.93
C ALA A 128 -9.96 11.59 -3.13
N ARG A 129 -9.52 10.79 -4.11
CA ARG A 129 -10.33 10.39 -5.27
C ARG A 129 -10.72 8.93 -5.13
N CYS A 130 -12.01 8.64 -5.32
CA CYS A 130 -12.48 7.27 -5.39
C CYS A 130 -11.97 6.60 -6.67
N LEU A 131 -11.29 5.45 -6.52
CA LEU A 131 -10.78 4.67 -7.65
C LEU A 131 -11.89 3.88 -8.38
N TYR A 132 -13.06 3.73 -7.78
CA TYR A 132 -14.23 3.09 -8.41
C TYR A 132 -15.02 4.05 -9.30
N CYS A 133 -15.52 5.16 -8.73
CA CYS A 133 -16.42 6.08 -9.44
C CYS A 133 -15.76 7.40 -9.87
N GLY A 134 -14.49 7.61 -9.52
CA GLY A 134 -13.76 8.83 -9.85
C GLY A 134 -14.15 10.07 -9.04
N SER A 135 -15.18 9.98 -8.19
CA SER A 135 -15.69 11.08 -7.38
C SER A 135 -14.68 11.54 -6.33
N ILE A 136 -14.78 12.81 -5.98
CA ILE A 136 -14.00 13.44 -4.92
C ILE A 136 -14.59 13.05 -3.57
N ILE A 137 -13.77 12.51 -2.68
CA ILE A 137 -14.10 12.31 -1.28
C ILE A 137 -13.78 13.64 -0.57
N PRO A 138 -14.80 14.35 -0.07
CA PRO A 138 -14.65 15.73 0.38
C PRO A 138 -13.86 15.85 1.69
N GLY A 139 -13.21 16.99 1.87
CA GLY A 139 -12.59 17.41 3.12
C GLY A 139 -12.25 18.89 3.13
N LYS A 140 -12.39 19.55 4.28
CA LYS A 140 -11.89 20.91 4.53
C LYS A 140 -11.34 21.01 5.94
N GLY A 141 -10.05 21.34 6.09
CA GLY A 141 -9.40 21.50 7.38
C GLY A 141 -9.58 20.27 8.28
N GLU A 142 -10.10 20.48 9.49
CA GLU A 142 -10.38 19.43 10.47
C GLU A 142 -11.53 18.49 10.06
N LYS A 143 -12.40 18.88 9.11
CA LYS A 143 -13.50 18.05 8.61
C LYS A 143 -13.10 17.23 7.39
N TRP A 144 -11.90 16.68 7.38
CA TRP A 144 -11.47 15.79 6.30
C TRP A 144 -12.07 14.41 6.52
N TYR A 145 -12.96 13.97 5.62
CA TYR A 145 -13.67 12.70 5.72
C TYR A 145 -12.73 11.51 5.97
N VAL A 146 -11.57 11.47 5.30
CA VAL A 146 -10.60 10.39 5.46
C VAL A 146 -10.04 10.34 6.89
N ARG A 147 -9.68 11.49 7.49
CA ARG A 147 -9.17 11.54 8.87
C ARG A 147 -10.24 11.10 9.87
N GLU A 148 -11.47 11.58 9.70
CA GLU A 148 -12.58 11.21 10.58
C GLU A 148 -12.90 9.72 10.46
N ALA A 149 -12.88 9.16 9.24
CA ALA A 149 -13.11 7.73 9.02
C ALA A 149 -12.02 6.85 9.64
N ILE A 150 -10.74 7.28 9.60
CA ILE A 150 -9.63 6.58 10.27
C ILE A 150 -9.73 6.72 11.80
N ARG A 151 -10.18 7.87 12.33
CA ARG A 151 -10.42 8.04 13.77
C ARG A 151 -11.53 7.11 14.24
N GLU A 152 -12.65 7.05 13.52
CA GLU A 152 -13.75 6.12 13.77
C GLU A 152 -13.28 4.66 13.73
N TRP A 153 -12.40 4.29 12.80
CA TRP A 153 -11.82 2.95 12.78
C TRP A 153 -11.06 2.63 14.07
N ASN A 154 -10.25 3.54 14.59
CA ASN A 154 -9.50 3.30 15.82
C ASN A 154 -10.44 3.10 17.01
N GLU A 155 -11.48 3.93 17.13
CA GLU A 155 -12.52 3.79 18.16
C GLU A 155 -13.24 2.42 18.03
N ASN A 156 -13.63 2.03 16.81
CA ASN A 156 -14.25 0.73 16.57
C ASN A 156 -13.29 -0.44 16.84
N TYR A 157 -12.00 -0.28 16.59
CA TYR A 157 -11.02 -1.32 16.84
C TYR A 157 -10.84 -1.57 18.34
N GLU A 158 -10.82 -0.53 19.17
CA GLU A 158 -10.83 -0.66 20.64
C GLU A 158 -12.08 -1.39 21.12
N ARG A 159 -13.25 -0.99 20.60
CA ARG A 159 -14.54 -1.66 20.91
C ARG A 159 -14.54 -3.13 20.48
N PHE A 160 -13.94 -3.46 19.34
CA PHE A 160 -13.79 -4.84 18.87
C PHE A 160 -12.89 -5.66 19.82
N LEU A 161 -11.77 -5.08 20.25
CA LEU A 161 -10.87 -5.73 21.21
C LEU A 161 -11.54 -5.96 22.57
N ASN A 162 -12.43 -5.06 22.99
CA ASN A 162 -13.25 -5.21 24.20
C ASN A 162 -14.44 -6.17 24.03
N GLY A 163 -14.69 -6.68 22.83
CA GLY A 163 -15.81 -7.58 22.53
C GLY A 163 -17.17 -6.88 22.39
N GLU A 164 -17.19 -5.56 22.24
CA GLU A 164 -18.41 -4.76 22.10
C GLU A 164 -19.00 -4.81 20.68
N ILE A 165 -18.16 -5.05 19.67
CA ILE A 165 -18.57 -5.22 18.27
C ILE A 165 -17.94 -6.48 17.68
N SER A 166 -18.59 -7.04 16.65
CA SER A 166 -18.10 -8.18 15.88
C SER A 166 -17.01 -7.79 14.87
N LEU A 167 -16.29 -8.79 14.34
CA LEU A 167 -15.33 -8.58 13.25
C LEU A 167 -16.03 -8.05 11.98
N GLU A 168 -17.27 -8.46 11.72
CA GLU A 168 -18.05 -8.00 10.58
C GLU A 168 -18.43 -6.51 10.71
N GLU A 169 -18.85 -6.07 11.90
CA GLU A 169 -19.09 -4.65 12.19
C GLU A 169 -17.80 -3.83 12.04
N LEU A 170 -16.68 -4.34 12.57
CA LEU A 170 -15.37 -3.71 12.40
C LEU A 170 -15.05 -3.59 10.90
N ARG A 171 -15.11 -4.67 10.13
CA ARG A 171 -14.89 -4.71 8.66
C ARG A 171 -15.75 -3.70 7.90
N ASN A 172 -16.93 -3.32 8.41
CA ASN A 172 -17.86 -2.39 7.76
C ASN A 172 -17.66 -0.90 8.14
N SER A 173 -16.65 -0.59 8.95
CA SER A 173 -16.25 0.79 9.30
C SER A 173 -15.98 1.66 8.08
N LYS A 174 -16.09 2.99 8.23
CA LYS A 174 -15.87 3.94 7.11
C LYS A 174 -14.45 3.93 6.56
N ALA A 175 -13.46 3.63 7.37
CA ALA A 175 -12.11 3.30 6.93
C ALA A 175 -11.72 1.95 7.49
N ARG A 176 -10.78 1.27 6.82
CA ARG A 176 -10.18 0.03 7.31
C ARG A 176 -8.83 -0.21 6.66
N PRO A 177 -7.91 -0.96 7.29
CA PRO A 177 -6.67 -1.36 6.65
C PRO A 177 -6.95 -2.33 5.49
N THR A 178 -6.08 -2.31 4.48
CA THR A 178 -6.18 -3.12 3.28
C THR A 178 -4.79 -3.52 2.77
N LEU A 179 -4.69 -4.65 2.09
CA LEU A 179 -3.46 -5.11 1.45
C LEU A 179 -3.45 -4.69 -0.02
N LEU A 180 -2.33 -4.15 -0.49
CA LEU A 180 -2.16 -3.73 -1.90
C LEU A 180 -1.41 -4.77 -2.72
N VAL A 181 -0.33 -5.33 -2.18
CA VAL A 181 0.56 -6.27 -2.87
C VAL A 181 1.27 -7.17 -1.85
N LYS A 182 1.53 -8.41 -2.22
CA LYS A 182 2.39 -9.34 -1.45
C LYS A 182 3.70 -9.58 -2.16
N PHE A 183 4.75 -9.89 -1.41
CA PHE A 183 6.06 -10.12 -2.00
C PHE A 183 6.85 -11.27 -1.37
N LYS A 184 7.72 -11.87 -2.19
CA LYS A 184 8.68 -12.91 -1.81
C LYS A 184 10.11 -12.45 -2.08
N GLY A 185 11.07 -12.98 -1.32
CA GLY A 185 12.51 -12.79 -1.54
C GLY A 185 13.09 -11.62 -0.75
N GLU A 186 14.39 -11.37 -0.93
CA GLU A 186 15.14 -10.40 -0.15
C GLU A 186 16.01 -9.49 -1.03
N GLY A 187 16.21 -8.26 -0.56
CA GLY A 187 17.07 -7.27 -1.20
C GLY A 187 16.68 -6.99 -2.66
N LYS A 188 17.53 -7.41 -3.61
CA LYS A 188 17.36 -7.13 -5.04
C LYS A 188 16.48 -8.15 -5.77
N ASN A 189 16.14 -9.27 -5.11
CA ASN A 189 15.42 -10.41 -5.68
C ASN A 189 13.98 -10.50 -5.13
N LEU A 190 13.30 -9.35 -5.01
CA LEU A 190 11.89 -9.32 -4.59
C LEU A 190 10.98 -9.87 -5.70
N TYR A 191 9.82 -10.41 -5.39
CA TYR A 191 8.82 -10.81 -6.39
C TYR A 191 7.47 -10.36 -5.90
N PHE A 192 6.86 -9.43 -6.63
CA PHE A 192 5.58 -8.84 -6.25
C PHE A 192 4.42 -9.59 -6.91
N GLN A 193 3.35 -9.79 -6.16
CA GLN A 193 2.14 -10.49 -6.60
C GLN A 193 0.90 -9.76 -6.12
N GLU A 194 -0.16 -9.79 -6.93
CA GLU A 194 -1.46 -9.24 -6.54
C GLU A 194 -2.03 -9.94 -5.31
N ILE A 195 -2.84 -9.21 -4.55
CA ILE A 195 -3.58 -9.73 -3.40
C ILE A 195 -4.81 -10.51 -3.89
N THR A 196 -4.95 -11.74 -3.43
CA THR A 196 -6.09 -12.62 -3.68
C THR A 196 -7.20 -12.39 -2.67
N ASP A 197 -8.36 -13.03 -2.87
CA ASP A 197 -9.44 -12.99 -1.88
C ASP A 197 -9.08 -13.87 -0.66
N GLU A 198 -8.32 -14.96 -0.83
CA GLU A 198 -7.79 -15.75 0.30
C GLU A 198 -6.85 -14.93 1.19
N ASP A 199 -5.92 -14.16 0.60
CA ASP A 199 -5.00 -13.30 1.35
C ASP A 199 -5.75 -12.29 2.25
N LYS A 200 -6.89 -11.79 1.77
CA LYS A 200 -7.73 -10.85 2.53
C LYS A 200 -8.42 -11.54 3.70
N GLU A 201 -8.94 -12.75 3.51
CA GLU A 201 -9.59 -13.46 4.62
C GLU A 201 -8.57 -13.83 5.70
N VAL A 202 -7.38 -14.31 5.33
CA VAL A 202 -6.28 -14.55 6.30
C VAL A 202 -5.89 -13.27 7.03
N PHE A 203 -5.80 -12.15 6.31
CA PHE A 203 -5.55 -10.83 6.91
C PHE A 203 -6.62 -10.44 7.94
N TRP A 204 -7.90 -10.70 7.65
CA TRP A 204 -9.01 -10.39 8.55
C TRP A 204 -9.11 -11.35 9.73
N GLU A 205 -8.83 -12.64 9.53
CA GLU A 205 -8.80 -13.64 10.60
C GLU A 205 -7.69 -13.35 11.63
N ALA A 206 -6.59 -12.73 11.20
CA ALA A 206 -5.53 -12.30 12.11
C ALA A 206 -6.05 -11.33 13.20
N PHE A 207 -7.09 -10.53 12.93
CA PHE A 207 -7.69 -9.65 13.94
C PHE A 207 -8.39 -10.44 15.06
N ASN A 208 -9.03 -11.58 14.75
CA ASN A 208 -9.60 -12.44 15.78
C ASN A 208 -8.52 -13.01 16.68
N LYS A 209 -7.40 -13.47 16.09
CA LYS A 209 -6.26 -13.97 16.84
C LYS A 209 -5.66 -12.89 17.74
N LEU A 210 -5.50 -11.66 17.23
CA LEU A 210 -5.00 -10.53 18.01
C LEU A 210 -5.87 -10.22 19.23
N ARG A 211 -7.20 -10.36 19.12
CA ARG A 211 -8.12 -10.15 20.25
C ARG A 211 -7.91 -11.16 21.38
N GLU A 212 -7.47 -12.37 21.07
CA GLU A 212 -7.21 -13.43 22.06
C GLU A 212 -5.85 -13.26 22.76
N ILE A 213 -4.98 -12.39 22.24
CA ILE A 213 -3.65 -12.16 22.82
C ILE A 213 -3.79 -11.32 24.09
N ASN A 214 -3.24 -11.85 25.18
CA ASN A 214 -3.12 -11.09 26.41
C ASN A 214 -1.98 -10.06 26.30
N ILE A 215 -2.35 -8.78 26.14
CA ILE A 215 -1.42 -7.64 26.02
C ILE A 215 -0.44 -7.51 27.19
N MET A 216 -0.79 -7.99 28.39
CA MET A 216 0.08 -7.97 29.58
C MET A 216 1.26 -8.96 29.46
N LYS A 217 1.26 -9.81 28.44
CA LYS A 217 2.29 -10.82 28.17
C LYS A 217 3.08 -10.56 26.89
N ILE A 218 2.85 -9.42 26.21
CA ILE A 218 3.66 -9.04 25.04
C ILE A 218 5.05 -8.63 25.56
N PRO A 219 6.14 -9.27 25.10
CA PRO A 219 7.49 -8.88 25.49
C PRO A 219 7.74 -7.44 25.04
N THR A 220 7.91 -6.52 25.98
CA THR A 220 8.45 -5.19 25.68
C THR A 220 9.95 -5.32 25.48
N GLU A 221 10.42 -5.20 24.24
CA GLU A 221 11.84 -4.95 24.01
C GLU A 221 12.21 -3.62 24.68
N LYS A 222 13.33 -3.58 25.40
CA LYS A 222 13.88 -2.31 25.86
C LYS A 222 14.27 -1.53 24.60
N ALA A 223 13.65 -0.37 24.38
CA ALA A 223 14.13 0.58 23.39
C ALA A 223 15.64 0.78 23.60
N PHE A 224 16.44 0.55 22.55
CA PHE A 224 17.88 0.74 22.62
C PHE A 224 18.18 2.17 23.12
N PRO A 225 19.13 2.37 24.07
CA PRO A 225 19.34 3.65 24.75
C PRO A 225 19.92 4.79 23.88
N TYR A 226 20.10 4.58 22.58
CA TYR A 226 20.63 5.61 21.67
C TYR A 226 19.79 5.69 20.39
N GLY A 227 18.87 6.65 20.38
CA GLY A 227 18.09 7.03 19.21
C GLY A 227 17.38 8.36 19.46
N LEU A 228 18.12 9.46 19.35
CA LEU A 228 17.54 10.81 19.19
C LEU A 228 16.83 10.86 17.83
N LEU A 229 15.50 10.98 17.83
CA LEU A 229 14.75 11.48 16.69
C LEU A 229 14.16 12.83 17.07
N ALA A 230 14.94 13.87 16.78
CA ALA A 230 14.43 15.23 16.66
C ALA A 230 13.52 15.28 15.43
N PHE A 231 12.25 15.61 15.64
CA PHE A 231 11.36 16.03 14.56
C PHE A 231 11.71 17.47 14.20
N TYR A 232 12.07 17.71 12.94
CA TYR A 232 12.01 19.02 12.29
C TYR A 232 10.82 19.01 11.32
#